data_AF-A0A7K3X9Y2-F1
#
_entry.id   AF-A0A7K3X9Y2-F1
#
_cell.length_a   1.000
_cell.length_b   1.000
_cell.length_c   1.000
_cell.angle_alpha   90.00
_cell.angle_beta   90.00
_cell.angle_gamma   90.00
#
_symmetry.space_group_name_H-M   'P 1'
#
loop_
_entity.id
_entity.type
_entity.pdbx_description
1 polymer ?
#
loop_
_entity_poly.entity_id
_entity_poly.type
_entity_poly.pdbx_seq_one_letter_code
_entity_poly.pdbx_strand_id
1 'polypeptide(L)'
;MADNMRLRVAFLGLGRMGTPMARHVLRAGHDLTVWNRTRGKADALAGEGARVAETAAAAAAGRDVVVLMLADPDAVEQVLLGPDGVASGADPDTLSTRRPWWPRGAACGSPWSPRCSCCHPGNGPS
;
A
#
# COMPACT_ATOMS: atom_id res chain seq x y z
N MET A 1 -27.98 -8.60 -2.91
CA MET A 1 -26.90 -7.84 -3.61
C MET A 1 -25.80 -7.55 -2.60
N ALA A 2 -24.85 -8.46 -2.44
CA ALA A 2 -23.64 -8.27 -1.63
C ALA A 2 -22.43 -8.55 -2.52
N ASP A 3 -22.31 -7.76 -3.58
CA ASP A 3 -21.19 -7.81 -4.52
C ASP A 3 -20.10 -6.78 -4.16
N ASN A 4 -20.01 -6.36 -2.88
CA ASN A 4 -19.30 -5.12 -2.53
C ASN A 4 -18.50 -5.12 -1.21
N MET A 5 -18.01 -6.27 -0.72
CA MET A 5 -17.16 -6.29 0.49
C MET A 5 -15.82 -7.05 0.37
N ARG A 6 -15.45 -7.55 -0.81
CA ARG A 6 -14.11 -8.12 -0.99
C ARG A 6 -13.09 -7.03 -1.34
N LEU A 7 -12.39 -6.54 -0.34
CA LEU A 7 -11.25 -5.65 -0.51
C LEU A 7 -10.00 -6.38 -1.01
N ARG A 8 -9.17 -5.66 -1.76
CA ARG A 8 -7.80 -6.06 -2.10
C ARG A 8 -6.86 -5.48 -1.06
N VAL A 9 -6.26 -6.34 -0.25
CA VAL A 9 -5.43 -5.95 0.89
C VAL A 9 -3.98 -6.34 0.62
N ALA A 10 -3.05 -5.43 0.86
CA ALA A 10 -1.63 -5.72 1.01
C ALA A 10 -1.28 -5.83 2.49
N PHE A 11 -0.52 -6.85 2.88
CA PHE A 11 -0.02 -6.99 4.24
C PHE A 11 1.50 -7.15 4.23
N LEU A 12 2.20 -6.12 4.72
CA LEU A 12 3.65 -6.03 4.72
C LEU A 12 4.16 -6.16 6.15
N GLY A 13 4.88 -7.25 6.39
CA GLY A 13 5.38 -7.60 7.72
C GLY A 13 4.63 -8.78 8.33
N LEU A 14 5.26 -9.96 8.27
CA LEU A 14 4.68 -11.23 8.71
C LEU A 14 5.42 -11.75 9.96
N GLY A 15 5.47 -10.90 10.98
CA GLY A 15 6.01 -11.25 12.30
C GLY A 15 5.00 -12.01 13.16
N ARG A 16 5.31 -12.13 14.46
CA ARG A 16 4.44 -12.79 15.46
C ARG A 16 3.01 -12.25 15.47
N MET A 17 2.85 -10.94 15.25
CA MET A 17 1.55 -10.27 15.16
C MET A 17 0.99 -10.24 13.74
N GLY A 18 1.83 -9.99 12.74
CA GLY A 18 1.41 -9.83 11.34
C GLY A 18 0.75 -11.08 10.75
N THR A 19 1.35 -12.25 10.97
CA THR A 19 0.85 -13.52 10.41
C THR A 19 -0.58 -13.87 10.84
N PRO A 20 -0.96 -13.89 12.15
CA PRO A 20 -2.34 -14.19 12.53
C PRO A 20 -3.35 -13.17 12.01
N MET A 21 -2.98 -11.88 11.91
CA MET A 21 -3.86 -10.86 11.33
C MET A 21 -4.07 -11.07 9.82
N ALA A 22 -3.00 -11.36 9.07
CA ALA A 22 -3.08 -11.69 7.65
C ALA A 22 -3.98 -12.91 7.40
N ARG A 23 -3.90 -13.93 8.27
CA ARG A 23 -4.83 -15.08 8.22
C ARG A 23 -6.28 -14.70 8.45
N HIS A 24 -6.56 -13.77 9.37
CA HIS A 24 -7.93 -13.29 9.56
C HIS A 24 -8.46 -12.58 8.31
N VAL A 25 -7.62 -11.80 7.62
CA VAL A 25 -7.98 -11.15 6.35
C VAL A 25 -8.30 -12.19 5.26
N LEU A 26 -7.48 -13.24 5.13
CA LEU A 26 -7.78 -14.37 4.22
C LEU A 26 -9.10 -15.06 4.55
N ARG A 27 -9.31 -15.41 5.83
CA ARG A 27 -10.51 -16.11 6.30
C ARG A 27 -11.78 -15.29 6.12
N ALA A 28 -11.67 -13.95 6.17
CA ALA A 28 -12.77 -13.04 5.86
C ALA A 28 -13.11 -13.00 4.35
N GLY A 29 -12.31 -13.63 3.49
CA GLY A 29 -12.56 -13.74 2.04
C GLY A 29 -12.06 -12.55 1.22
N HIS A 30 -11.14 -11.74 1.76
CA HIS A 30 -10.50 -10.64 1.03
C HIS A 30 -9.37 -11.14 0.11
N ASP A 31 -9.10 -10.43 -0.99
CA ASP A 31 -7.95 -10.71 -1.85
C ASP A 31 -6.67 -10.21 -1.17
N LEU A 32 -5.87 -11.13 -0.65
CA LEU A 32 -4.68 -10.79 0.13
C LEU A 32 -3.40 -10.98 -0.68
N THR A 33 -2.65 -9.90 -0.82
CA THR A 33 -1.23 -9.93 -1.18
C THR A 33 -0.39 -9.72 0.06
N VAL A 34 0.65 -10.54 0.24
CA VAL A 34 1.58 -10.44 1.36
C VAL A 34 3.00 -10.21 0.89
N TRP A 35 3.75 -9.48 1.70
CA TRP A 35 5.18 -9.32 1.53
C TRP A 35 5.89 -9.29 2.88
N ASN A 36 7.11 -9.82 2.92
CA ASN A 36 7.98 -9.74 4.08
C ASN A 36 9.43 -9.79 3.64
N ARG A 37 10.31 -9.02 4.30
CA ARG A 37 11.75 -9.00 4.02
C ARG A 37 12.38 -10.40 3.97
N THR A 38 11.96 -11.29 4.86
CA THR A 38 12.28 -12.72 4.80
C THR A 38 11.16 -13.46 4.11
N ARG A 39 11.38 -13.88 2.86
CA ARG A 39 10.37 -14.47 1.98
C ARG A 39 9.66 -15.70 2.58
N GLY A 40 10.40 -16.57 3.28
CA GLY A 40 9.83 -17.80 3.84
C GLY A 40 8.63 -17.61 4.77
N LYS A 41 8.46 -16.43 5.38
CA LYS A 41 7.25 -16.11 6.17
C LYS A 41 6.02 -15.83 5.32
N ALA A 42 6.21 -15.28 4.12
CA ALA A 42 5.17 -15.04 3.13
C ALA A 42 4.75 -16.33 2.43
N ASP A 43 5.72 -17.19 2.12
CA ASP A 43 5.45 -18.48 1.47
C ASP A 43 4.52 -19.38 2.33
N ALA A 44 4.61 -19.29 3.66
CA ALA A 44 3.71 -19.99 4.57
C ALA A 44 2.23 -19.60 4.38
N LEU A 45 1.94 -18.34 4.01
CA LEU A 45 0.58 -17.87 3.73
C LEU A 45 0.15 -18.13 2.27
N ALA A 46 1.10 -18.37 1.37
CA ALA A 46 0.79 -18.75 -0.01
C ALA A 46 -0.01 -20.07 -0.06
N GLY A 47 0.39 -21.04 0.77
CA GLY A 47 -0.35 -22.31 0.94
C GLY A 47 -1.76 -22.14 1.50
N GLU A 48 -2.09 -20.97 2.07
CA GLU A 48 -3.40 -20.62 2.62
C GLU A 48 -4.22 -19.73 1.65
N GLY A 49 -3.69 -19.44 0.44
CA GLY A 49 -4.38 -18.68 -0.60
C GLY A 49 -3.96 -17.21 -0.74
N ALA A 50 -2.94 -16.75 -0.02
CA ALA A 50 -2.37 -15.42 -0.24
C ALA A 50 -1.50 -15.37 -1.51
N ARG A 51 -1.44 -14.21 -2.15
CA ARG A 51 -0.44 -13.92 -3.18
C ARG A 51 0.84 -13.40 -2.53
N VAL A 52 2.00 -13.93 -2.91
CA VAL A 52 3.29 -13.44 -2.42
C VAL A 52 3.86 -12.46 -3.43
N ALA A 53 4.15 -11.24 -3.00
CA ALA A 53 4.84 -10.24 -3.80
C ALA A 53 6.36 -10.31 -3.58
N GLU A 54 7.12 -9.94 -4.60
CA GLU A 54 8.60 -9.86 -4.55
C GLU A 54 9.09 -8.61 -3.82
N THR A 55 8.36 -7.51 -3.97
CA THR A 55 8.70 -6.20 -3.39
C THR A 55 7.51 -5.56 -2.68
N ALA A 56 7.79 -4.57 -1.83
CA ALA A 56 6.76 -3.80 -1.14
C ALA A 56 5.89 -2.99 -2.13
N ALA A 57 6.51 -2.42 -3.18
CA ALA A 57 5.82 -1.78 -4.29
C ALA A 57 4.85 -2.73 -4.99
N ALA A 58 5.32 -3.93 -5.36
CA ALA A 58 4.47 -4.93 -6.01
C ALA A 58 3.35 -5.43 -5.10
N ALA A 59 3.57 -5.47 -3.78
CA ALA A 59 2.54 -5.81 -2.81
C ALA A 59 1.42 -4.76 -2.77
N ALA A 60 1.77 -3.48 -2.88
CA ALA A 60 0.84 -2.36 -2.79
C ALA A 60 0.09 -2.04 -4.09
N ALA A 61 0.61 -2.49 -5.24
CA ALA A 61 0.04 -2.20 -6.55
C ALA A 61 -1.40 -2.70 -6.71
N GLY A 62 -2.30 -1.77 -7.05
CA GLY A 62 -3.71 -2.05 -7.28
C GLY A 62 -4.46 -2.51 -6.02
N ARG A 63 -4.03 -2.09 -4.82
CA ARG A 63 -4.63 -2.50 -3.55
C ARG A 63 -5.41 -1.36 -2.91
N ASP A 64 -6.54 -1.71 -2.33
CA ASP A 64 -7.43 -0.77 -1.65
C ASP A 64 -6.87 -0.39 -0.28
N VAL A 65 -6.25 -1.35 0.40
CA VAL A 65 -5.70 -1.20 1.74
C VAL A 65 -4.29 -1.77 1.82
N VAL A 66 -3.36 -1.04 2.43
CA VAL A 66 -2.00 -1.49 2.73
C VAL A 66 -1.77 -1.45 4.24
N VAL A 67 -1.48 -2.62 4.82
CA VAL A 67 -1.19 -2.78 6.25
C VAL A 67 0.30 -3.00 6.43
N LEU A 68 0.93 -2.11 7.21
CA LEU A 68 2.32 -2.23 7.62
C LEU A 68 2.39 -2.70 9.07
N MET A 69 3.03 -3.83 9.31
CA MET A 69 3.25 -4.41 10.64
C MET A 69 4.72 -4.79 10.81
N LEU A 70 5.55 -3.78 11.03
CA LEU A 70 7.01 -3.86 11.03
C LEU A 70 7.56 -3.59 12.44
N ALA A 71 8.83 -3.96 12.66
CA ALA A 71 9.42 -4.02 14.00
C ALA A 71 9.65 -2.64 14.63
N ASP A 72 10.00 -1.65 13.82
CA ASP A 72 10.47 -0.34 14.27
C ASP A 72 10.20 0.74 13.20
N PRO A 73 10.35 2.03 13.55
CA PRO A 73 10.09 3.13 12.62
C PRO A 73 10.98 3.15 11.38
N ASP A 74 12.25 2.76 11.48
CA ASP A 74 13.21 2.76 10.36
C ASP A 74 12.82 1.71 9.32
N ALA A 75 12.41 0.53 9.78
CA ALA A 75 11.85 -0.51 8.93
C ALA A 75 10.60 -0.02 8.19
N VAL A 76 9.74 0.77 8.87
CA VAL A 76 8.56 1.37 8.22
C VAL A 76 8.96 2.38 7.16
N GLU A 77 9.91 3.27 7.45
CA GLU A 77 10.40 4.27 6.48
C GLU A 77 11.01 3.59 5.26
N GLN A 78 11.87 2.59 5.45
CA GLN A 78 12.48 1.85 4.36
C GLN A 78 11.43 1.14 3.48
N VAL A 79 10.43 0.49 4.08
CA VAL A 79 9.39 -0.23 3.34
C VAL A 79 8.40 0.73 2.68
N LEU A 80 8.19 1.92 3.23
CA LEU A 80 7.33 2.94 2.65
C LEU A 80 8.01 3.69 1.49
N LEU A 81 9.23 4.18 1.72
CA LEU A 81 9.89 5.20 0.90
C LEU A 81 11.16 4.72 0.19
N GLY A 82 11.59 3.48 0.44
CA GLY A 82 12.73 2.90 -0.27
C GLY A 82 12.47 2.73 -1.78
N PRO A 83 13.50 2.39 -2.57
CA PRO A 83 13.42 2.28 -4.03
C PRO A 83 12.25 1.40 -4.52
N ASP A 84 12.04 0.27 -3.87
CA ASP A 84 10.94 -0.66 -4.12
C ASP A 84 9.86 -0.63 -3.03
N GLY A 85 9.70 0.54 -2.39
CA GLY A 85 8.78 0.78 -1.29
C GLY A 85 7.32 0.89 -1.74
N VAL A 86 6.41 0.86 -0.77
CA VAL A 86 4.96 1.00 -0.98
C VAL A 86 4.63 2.24 -1.82
N ALA A 87 5.30 3.37 -1.59
CA ALA A 87 5.03 4.62 -2.31
C ALA A 87 5.29 4.54 -3.83
N SER A 88 6.16 3.63 -4.28
CA SER A 88 6.46 3.42 -5.70
C SER A 88 5.40 2.59 -6.43
N GLY A 89 4.49 1.91 -5.70
CA GLY A 89 3.48 1.03 -6.29
C GLY A 89 2.05 1.27 -5.85
N ALA A 90 1.81 1.98 -4.74
CA ALA A 90 0.46 2.25 -4.24
C ALA A 90 -0.30 3.24 -5.12
N ASP A 91 -1.61 3.04 -5.23
CA ASP A 91 -2.49 4.00 -5.89
C ASP A 91 -2.74 5.21 -4.95
N PRO A 92 -3.01 6.41 -5.48
CA PRO A 92 -3.30 7.60 -4.66
C PRO A 92 -4.47 7.44 -3.68
N ASP A 93 -5.40 6.52 -3.99
CA ASP A 93 -6.59 6.25 -3.17
C ASP A 93 -6.36 5.15 -2.12
N THR A 94 -5.20 4.48 -2.13
CA THR A 94 -4.88 3.40 -1.21
C THR A 94 -4.88 3.88 0.26
N LEU A 95 -5.55 3.13 1.14
CA LEU A 95 -5.55 3.38 2.58
C LEU A 95 -4.36 2.67 3.26
N SER A 96 -3.46 3.44 3.86
CA SER A 96 -2.32 2.92 4.66
C SER A 96 -2.55 3.07 6.16
N THR A 97 -2.06 2.12 6.98
CA THR A 97 -2.16 2.16 8.45
C THR A 97 -1.37 3.29 9.12
N ARG A 98 -0.39 3.92 8.42
CA ARG A 98 0.05 5.28 8.72
C ARG A 98 -0.73 6.24 7.83
N ARG A 99 -1.66 7.02 8.38
CA ARG A 99 -1.99 8.36 7.85
C ARG A 99 -1.43 9.37 8.85
N PRO A 100 -0.64 10.33 8.38
CA PRO A 100 -1.21 11.67 8.39
C PRO A 100 -1.09 12.28 6.98
N TRP A 101 -2.14 12.96 6.54
CA TRP A 101 -2.19 13.87 5.39
C TRP A 101 -1.72 13.31 4.01
N TRP A 102 -2.63 12.77 3.20
CA TRP A 102 -2.51 12.88 1.73
C TRP A 102 -3.74 13.67 1.27
N PRO A 103 -3.59 14.90 0.74
CA PRO A 103 -4.74 15.65 0.26
C PRO A 103 -5.26 15.00 -1.01
N ARG A 104 -6.56 14.72 -1.07
CA ARG A 104 -7.25 14.54 -2.35
C ARG A 104 -7.06 15.85 -3.14
N GLY A 105 -6.09 15.89 -4.06
CA GLY A 105 -5.82 17.05 -4.90
C GLY A 105 -4.37 17.54 -5.00
N ALA A 106 -3.37 16.87 -4.40
CA ALA A 106 -1.96 17.27 -4.55
C ALA A 106 -1.36 16.81 -5.91
N ALA A 107 -1.93 17.31 -7.00
CA ALA A 107 -1.45 17.05 -8.36
C ALA A 107 -0.69 18.24 -8.98
N CYS A 108 -0.38 19.30 -8.23
CA CYS A 108 0.30 20.45 -8.81
C CYS A 108 1.44 20.95 -7.92
N GLY A 109 2.68 20.84 -8.41
CA GLY A 109 3.85 21.53 -7.86
C GLY A 109 4.81 20.70 -7.01
N SER A 110 4.61 19.38 -6.90
CA SER A 110 5.69 18.53 -6.40
C SER A 110 6.82 18.46 -7.44
N PRO A 111 8.06 18.08 -7.06
CA PRO A 111 9.15 17.77 -8.00
C PRO A 111 8.78 16.72 -9.08
N TRP A 112 7.57 16.16 -9.01
CA TRP A 112 7.09 14.98 -9.69
C TRP A 112 6.02 15.28 -10.75
N SER A 113 5.88 16.54 -11.23
CA SER A 113 5.02 16.87 -12.39
C SER A 113 5.74 17.77 -13.40
N PRO A 114 6.48 17.24 -14.40
CA PRO A 114 7.13 18.09 -15.39
C PRO A 114 6.18 18.67 -16.45
N ARG A 115 4.87 18.37 -16.40
CA ARG A 115 3.87 18.84 -17.38
C ARG A 115 2.51 19.11 -16.73
N CYS A 116 2.38 20.25 -16.04
CA CYS A 116 1.07 20.83 -15.77
C CYS A 116 1.02 22.23 -16.39
N SER A 117 0.26 22.36 -17.47
CA SER A 117 0.02 23.57 -18.26
C SER A 117 -0.91 24.59 -17.57
N CYS A 118 -1.16 24.45 -16.27
CA CYS A 118 -2.19 25.21 -15.55
C CYS A 118 -1.70 26.54 -14.94
N CYS A 119 -0.40 26.85 -14.98
CA CYS A 119 0.12 28.11 -14.45
C CYS A 119 0.34 29.14 -15.58
N HIS A 120 -0.73 29.76 -16.05
CA HIS A 120 -0.66 31.12 -16.63
C HIS A 120 -1.28 32.09 -15.62
N PRO A 121 -0.54 33.08 -15.10
CA PRO A 121 -1.11 34.08 -14.21
C PRO A 121 -1.78 35.17 -15.05
N GLY A 122 -3.10 35.17 -15.15
CA GLY A 122 -3.81 36.25 -15.84
C GLY A 122 -5.28 35.97 -16.15
N ASN A 123 -6.14 36.02 -15.14
CA ASN A 123 -7.54 36.51 -15.14
C ASN A 123 -8.35 35.80 -14.04
N GLY A 124 -8.49 36.45 -12.89
CA GLY A 124 -9.63 36.21 -12.01
C GLY A 124 -10.81 37.06 -12.49
N PRO A 125 -12.06 36.59 -12.40
CA PRO A 125 -13.22 37.36 -12.83
C PRO A 125 -13.56 38.47 -11.83
N SER A 126 -13.74 39.67 -12.39
CA SER A 126 -14.47 40.87 -11.93
C SER A 126 -14.18 41.42 -10.52
#